data_AF-A0A924WTB6-F1
#
_entry.id   AF-A0A924WTB6-F1
#
_cell.length_a   1.000
_cell.length_b   1.000
_cell.length_c   1.000
_cell.angle_alpha   90.00
_cell.angle_beta   90.00
_cell.angle_gamma   90.00
#
_symmetry.space_group_name_H-M   'P 1'
#
loop_
_entity.id
_entity.type
_entity.pdbx_description
1 polymer ?
#
loop_
_entity_poly.entity_id
_entity_poly.type
_entity_poly.pdbx_seq_one_letter_code
_entity_poly.pdbx_strand_id
1 'polypeptide(L)'
;MASGYTIGLDFGTNSVRAIVVDVKDGREVAESVWNYAHGTAGVILDHSVPDLARQHPADYVKGIEITVVDALKQASKISGFSAANVIGIGVDTTGSTPMPVDQNGTALALLPQYDANPDAMAWLWKDHTSHAEAEEFTVAAAKQHPEYLAKCGGRYSSEWFWAKILRCARVNPEVFAAAHTWVEIADWIPAVLAGTTHPLKLKRGVCAAGHKAFYNVAWGGYADADFVASLNPGLSRVRKSLPDKA
;
A
#
# COMPACT_ATOMS: atom_id res chain seq x y z
N MET A 1 17.85 -33.11 -2.24
CA MET A 1 17.27 -31.97 -2.97
C MET A 1 18.14 -30.77 -2.70
N ALA A 2 18.45 -29.92 -3.69
CA ALA A 2 19.12 -28.65 -3.42
C ALA A 2 18.24 -27.83 -2.46
N SER A 3 18.81 -27.23 -1.41
CA SER A 3 18.04 -26.37 -0.50
C SER A 3 17.50 -25.18 -1.29
N GLY A 4 16.18 -25.02 -1.29
CA GLY A 4 15.50 -23.86 -1.84
C GLY A 4 15.47 -22.72 -0.82
N TYR A 5 15.56 -21.49 -1.30
CA TYR A 5 15.48 -20.29 -0.48
C TYR A 5 14.34 -19.39 -0.94
N THR A 6 13.81 -18.58 -0.05
CA THR A 6 12.88 -17.49 -0.38
C THR A 6 13.37 -16.18 0.21
N ILE A 7 12.97 -15.07 -0.41
CA ILE A 7 13.18 -13.73 0.15
C ILE A 7 11.88 -13.24 0.77
N GLY A 8 11.94 -12.74 2.00
CA GLY A 8 10.86 -11.96 2.61
C GLY A 8 11.23 -10.48 2.64
N LEU A 9 10.31 -9.61 2.25
CA LEU A 9 10.45 -8.17 2.36
C LEU A 9 9.43 -7.60 3.36
N ASP A 10 9.91 -7.07 4.47
CA ASP A 10 9.11 -6.38 5.49
C ASP A 10 9.24 -4.87 5.32
N PHE A 11 8.17 -4.23 4.88
CA PHE A 11 8.06 -2.78 4.76
C PHE A 11 7.45 -2.18 6.02
N GLY A 12 8.32 -1.95 7.00
CA GLY A 12 8.01 -1.23 8.21
C GLY A 12 7.78 0.27 7.99
N THR A 13 7.55 0.99 9.09
CA THR A 13 7.28 2.44 9.04
C THR A 13 8.52 3.27 8.70
N ASN A 14 9.72 2.86 9.12
CA ASN A 14 10.92 3.67 8.99
C ASN A 14 11.97 3.07 8.05
N SER A 15 11.79 1.80 7.67
CA SER A 15 12.76 1.02 6.92
C SER A 15 12.08 -0.12 6.18
N VAL A 16 12.81 -0.70 5.23
CA VAL A 16 12.51 -2.02 4.67
C VAL A 16 13.60 -2.99 5.11
N ARG A 17 13.20 -4.25 5.34
CA ARG A 17 14.08 -5.37 5.67
C ARG A 17 13.91 -6.47 4.64
N ALA A 18 15.02 -7.01 4.14
CA ALA A 18 15.04 -8.24 3.37
C ALA A 18 15.65 -9.37 4.20
N ILE A 19 14.97 -10.50 4.25
CA ILE A 19 15.48 -11.74 4.84
C ILE A 19 15.58 -12.82 3.77
N VAL A 20 16.62 -13.65 3.83
CA VAL A 20 16.74 -14.88 3.03
C VAL A 20 16.45 -16.05 3.96
N VAL A 21 15.50 -16.91 3.57
CA VAL A 21 14.97 -17.98 4.43
C VAL A 21 15.16 -19.34 3.74
N ASP A 22 15.65 -20.34 4.48
CA ASP A 22 15.70 -21.73 4.02
C ASP A 22 14.30 -22.34 4.06
N VAL A 23 13.81 -22.82 2.90
CA VAL A 23 12.46 -23.36 2.76
C VAL A 23 12.28 -24.67 3.53
N LYS A 24 13.37 -25.37 3.87
CA LYS A 24 13.31 -26.66 4.57
C LYS A 24 12.79 -26.52 5.99
N ASP A 25 13.21 -25.48 6.70
CA ASP A 25 12.98 -25.33 8.15
C ASP A 25 12.58 -23.91 8.58
N GLY A 26 12.50 -22.96 7.65
CA GLY A 26 12.13 -21.58 7.94
C GLY A 26 13.25 -20.77 8.59
N ARG A 27 14.49 -21.30 8.64
CA ARG A 27 15.61 -20.59 9.24
C ARG A 27 16.03 -19.41 8.35
N GLU A 28 16.14 -18.25 8.97
CA GLU A 28 16.77 -17.07 8.36
C GLU A 28 18.28 -17.28 8.23
N VAL A 29 18.81 -17.08 7.02
CA VAL A 29 20.23 -17.29 6.69
C VAL A 29 20.98 -15.98 6.42
N ALA A 30 20.26 -14.90 6.13
CA ALA A 30 20.81 -13.57 5.96
C ALA A 30 19.73 -12.51 6.13
N GLU A 31 20.14 -11.32 6.55
CA GLU A 31 19.29 -10.17 6.83
C GLU A 31 19.94 -8.89 6.27
N SER A 32 19.14 -7.99 5.73
CA SER A 32 19.58 -6.62 5.47
C SER A 32 18.45 -5.63 5.71
N VAL A 33 18.79 -4.46 6.26
CA VAL A 33 17.84 -3.38 6.57
C VAL A 33 18.32 -2.10 5.95
N TRP A 34 17.39 -1.35 5.37
CA TRP A 34 17.66 0.00 4.88
C TRP A 34 16.60 0.98 5.39
N ASN A 35 17.06 2.06 6.02
CA ASN A 35 16.21 3.14 6.49
C ASN A 35 15.81 4.02 5.31
N TYR A 36 14.52 4.33 5.21
CA TYR A 36 13.98 5.19 4.18
C TYR A 36 14.63 6.58 4.22
N ALA A 37 14.96 7.13 3.05
CA ALA A 37 15.80 8.32 2.93
C ALA A 37 15.00 9.63 3.07
N HIS A 38 13.69 9.61 2.79
CA HIS A 38 12.88 10.83 2.78
C HIS A 38 12.23 11.11 4.14
N GLY A 39 12.10 12.40 4.46
CA GLY A 39 11.48 12.86 5.69
C GLY A 39 12.29 12.54 6.95
N THR A 40 11.63 12.59 8.10
CA THR A 40 12.24 12.30 9.40
C THR A 40 12.03 10.83 9.71
N ALA A 41 13.10 10.04 9.67
CA ALA A 41 13.07 8.59 9.82
C ALA A 41 12.09 7.92 8.83
N GLY A 42 12.09 8.31 7.56
CA GLY A 42 11.22 7.69 6.56
C GLY A 42 9.78 8.18 6.55
N VAL A 43 9.47 9.24 7.31
CA VAL A 43 8.12 9.80 7.40
C VAL A 43 8.16 11.30 7.12
N ILE A 44 7.38 11.71 6.14
CA ILE A 44 7.15 13.11 5.80
C ILE A 44 6.02 13.61 6.68
N LEU A 45 6.30 14.67 7.43
CA LEU A 45 5.45 15.27 8.46
C LEU A 45 5.26 16.76 8.17
N ASP A 46 4.18 17.32 8.72
CA ASP A 46 3.93 18.77 8.72
C ASP A 46 3.55 19.20 10.14
N HIS A 47 4.33 20.09 10.75
CA HIS A 47 4.07 20.57 12.12
C HIS A 47 2.76 21.37 12.23
N SER A 48 2.27 21.95 11.14
CA SER A 48 0.98 22.65 11.09
C SER A 48 -0.20 21.69 10.93
N VAL A 49 0.05 20.46 10.50
CA VAL A 49 -0.96 19.39 10.33
C VAL A 49 -0.50 18.14 11.09
N PRO A 50 -0.70 18.08 12.42
CA PRO A 50 -0.07 17.08 13.29
C PRO A 50 -0.44 15.63 12.96
N ASP A 51 -1.60 15.41 12.32
CA ASP A 51 -2.07 14.10 11.90
C ASP A 51 -1.46 13.62 10.56
N LEU A 52 -0.67 14.46 9.89
CA LEU A 52 -0.08 14.16 8.58
C LEU A 52 1.11 13.22 8.70
N ALA A 53 1.02 12.10 7.99
CA ALA A 53 2.11 11.16 7.79
C ALA A 53 2.11 10.63 6.35
N ARG A 54 3.18 10.92 5.61
CA ARG A 54 3.38 10.46 4.22
C ARG A 54 4.69 9.70 4.07
N GLN A 55 4.80 8.91 3.02
CA GLN A 55 6.05 8.24 2.63
C GLN A 55 6.30 8.37 1.14
N HIS A 56 7.56 8.59 0.79
CA HIS A 56 7.95 8.73 -0.61
C HIS A 56 8.11 7.34 -1.27
N PRO A 57 7.38 7.01 -2.35
CA PRO A 57 7.43 5.67 -2.94
C PRO A 57 8.79 5.29 -3.54
N ALA A 58 9.65 6.27 -3.85
CA ALA A 58 11.02 5.98 -4.29
C ALA A 58 11.83 5.23 -3.22
N ASP A 59 11.53 5.44 -1.94
CA ASP A 59 12.21 4.72 -0.85
C ASP A 59 11.87 3.23 -0.86
N TYR A 60 10.66 2.83 -1.26
CA TYR A 60 10.32 1.42 -1.36
C TYR A 60 11.15 0.72 -2.44
N VAL A 61 11.24 1.32 -3.63
CA VAL A 61 12.00 0.77 -4.76
C VAL A 61 13.50 0.74 -4.44
N LYS A 62 14.02 1.85 -3.90
CA LYS A 62 15.45 1.94 -3.55
C LYS A 62 15.81 0.96 -2.43
N GLY A 63 14.94 0.86 -1.43
CA GLY A 63 15.12 -0.05 -0.31
C GLY A 63 15.11 -1.51 -0.72
N ILE A 64 14.25 -1.93 -1.66
CA ILE A 64 14.30 -3.28 -2.25
C ILE A 64 15.68 -3.53 -2.86
N GLU A 65 16.13 -2.64 -3.75
CA GLU A 65 17.42 -2.80 -4.45
C GLU A 65 18.57 -2.98 -3.45
N ILE A 66 18.64 -2.10 -2.43
CA ILE A 66 19.70 -2.14 -1.44
C ILE A 66 19.64 -3.41 -0.60
N THR A 67 18.48 -3.69 -0.01
CA THR A 67 18.34 -4.78 0.98
C THR A 67 18.43 -6.16 0.35
N VAL A 68 17.84 -6.37 -0.83
CA VAL A 68 17.92 -7.66 -1.53
C VAL A 68 19.35 -7.97 -1.97
N VAL A 69 20.03 -6.99 -2.58
CA VAL A 69 21.41 -7.18 -3.04
C VAL A 69 22.34 -7.49 -1.86
N ASP A 70 22.20 -6.75 -0.76
CA ASP A 70 23.03 -6.97 0.42
C ASP A 70 22.70 -8.28 1.14
N ALA A 71 21.42 -8.64 1.30
CA ALA A 71 21.02 -9.91 1.91
C ALA A 71 21.52 -11.12 1.10
N LEU A 72 21.45 -11.07 -0.24
CA LEU A 72 22.01 -12.12 -1.11
C LEU A 72 23.55 -12.19 -1.00
N LYS A 73 24.22 -11.04 -0.91
CA LYS A 73 25.67 -10.99 -0.70
C LYS A 73 26.06 -11.60 0.64
N GLN A 74 25.29 -11.35 1.70
CA GLN A 74 25.51 -11.97 3.00
C GLN A 74 25.24 -13.49 2.95
N ALA A 75 24.14 -13.92 2.34
CA ALA A 75 23.78 -15.33 2.18
C ALA A 75 24.82 -16.13 1.37
N SER A 76 25.52 -15.48 0.43
CA SER A 76 26.62 -16.12 -0.34
C SER A 76 27.77 -16.66 0.51
N LYS A 77 27.88 -16.24 1.77
CA LYS A 77 28.87 -16.75 2.73
C LYS A 77 28.46 -18.09 3.36
N ILE A 78 27.21 -18.50 3.21
CA ILE A 78 26.69 -19.76 3.75
C ILE A 78 27.04 -20.90 2.80
N SER A 79 27.67 -21.95 3.35
CA SER A 79 28.05 -23.13 2.56
C SER A 79 26.84 -23.77 1.88
N GLY A 80 26.93 -23.97 0.57
CA GLY A 80 25.85 -24.56 -0.24
C GLY A 80 24.78 -23.56 -0.69
N PHE A 81 24.84 -22.28 -0.29
CA PHE A 81 23.94 -21.26 -0.81
C PHE A 81 24.27 -20.90 -2.27
N SER A 82 23.23 -20.70 -3.07
CA SER A 82 23.31 -20.11 -4.41
C SER A 82 22.08 -19.23 -4.63
N ALA A 83 22.27 -18.04 -5.19
CA ALA A 83 21.15 -17.16 -5.54
C ALA A 83 20.20 -17.80 -6.57
N ALA A 84 20.70 -18.73 -7.40
CA ALA A 84 19.88 -19.50 -8.33
C ALA A 84 18.89 -20.45 -7.63
N ASN A 85 19.08 -20.71 -6.34
CA ASN A 85 18.16 -21.53 -5.53
C ASN A 85 17.08 -20.69 -4.83
N VAL A 86 17.03 -19.37 -5.06
CA VAL A 86 15.93 -18.53 -4.58
C VAL A 86 14.72 -18.76 -5.47
N ILE A 87 13.67 -19.38 -4.91
CA ILE A 87 12.49 -19.84 -5.66
C ILE A 87 11.29 -18.90 -5.56
N GLY A 88 11.37 -17.85 -4.75
CA GLY A 88 10.27 -16.91 -4.57
C GLY A 88 10.63 -15.71 -3.69
N ILE A 89 9.80 -14.68 -3.81
CA ILE A 89 9.85 -13.47 -3.00
C ILE A 89 8.45 -13.16 -2.46
N GLY A 90 8.35 -12.91 -1.16
CA GLY A 90 7.15 -12.49 -0.46
C GLY A 90 7.30 -11.08 0.09
N VAL A 91 6.18 -10.39 0.29
CA VAL A 91 6.13 -9.01 0.76
C VAL A 91 5.09 -8.90 1.86
N ASP A 92 5.45 -8.22 2.94
CA ASP A 92 4.54 -7.71 3.95
C ASP A 92 4.78 -6.20 4.13
N THR A 93 3.75 -5.47 4.51
CA THR A 93 3.81 -4.01 4.62
C THR A 93 3.02 -3.53 5.82
N THR A 94 3.28 -2.30 6.26
CA THR A 94 2.35 -1.57 7.12
C THR A 94 0.91 -1.62 6.58
N GLY A 95 -0.06 -1.80 7.48
CA GLY A 95 -1.43 -2.08 7.10
C GLY A 95 -2.24 -0.82 6.79
N SER A 96 -2.55 -0.59 5.52
CA SER A 96 -3.28 0.58 4.98
C SER A 96 -2.39 1.79 4.72
N THR A 97 -1.54 1.65 3.71
CA THR A 97 -0.71 2.72 3.17
C THR A 97 -1.07 2.91 1.68
N PRO A 98 -2.25 3.48 1.37
CA PRO A 98 -2.68 3.68 0.00
C PRO A 98 -1.97 4.86 -0.66
N MET A 99 -1.83 4.80 -1.98
CA MET A 99 -1.12 5.78 -2.79
C MET A 99 -1.82 6.01 -4.13
N PRO A 100 -1.86 7.24 -4.67
CA PRO A 100 -2.41 7.50 -5.98
C PRO A 100 -1.44 7.06 -7.09
N VAL A 101 -1.99 6.44 -8.14
CA VAL A 101 -1.24 6.07 -9.35
C VAL A 101 -1.92 6.61 -10.61
N ASP A 102 -1.12 6.86 -11.65
CA ASP A 102 -1.62 7.24 -12.97
C ASP A 102 -2.22 6.04 -13.73
N GLN A 103 -2.66 6.29 -14.97
CA GLN A 103 -3.25 5.26 -15.84
C GLN A 103 -2.28 4.13 -16.23
N ASN A 104 -0.97 4.34 -16.08
CA ASN A 104 0.06 3.34 -16.33
C ASN A 104 0.46 2.58 -15.06
N GLY A 105 -0.07 2.94 -13.90
CA GLY A 105 0.29 2.36 -12.60
C GLY A 105 1.53 2.98 -11.97
N THR A 106 2.00 4.11 -12.51
CA THR A 106 3.09 4.89 -11.93
C THR A 106 2.57 5.65 -10.73
N ALA A 107 3.22 5.51 -9.58
CA ALA A 107 2.96 6.34 -8.41
C ALA A 107 3.10 7.81 -8.76
N LEU A 108 2.11 8.65 -8.42
CA LEU A 108 2.13 10.05 -8.85
C LEU A 108 3.38 10.78 -8.35
N ALA A 109 3.80 10.56 -7.10
CA ALA A 109 5.03 11.14 -6.55
C ALA A 109 6.33 10.73 -7.27
N LEU A 110 6.31 9.78 -8.22
CA LEU A 110 7.48 9.50 -9.08
C LEU A 110 7.51 10.36 -10.35
N LEU A 111 6.46 11.15 -10.60
CA LEU A 111 6.39 12.10 -11.71
C LEU A 111 6.96 13.46 -11.28
N PRO A 112 7.82 14.10 -12.09
CA PRO A 112 8.49 15.34 -11.69
C PRO A 112 7.57 16.46 -11.19
N GLN A 113 6.36 16.57 -11.75
CA GLN A 113 5.38 17.59 -11.35
C GLN A 113 4.71 17.33 -9.99
N TYR A 114 4.83 16.13 -9.43
CA TYR A 114 4.18 15.72 -8.18
C TYR A 114 5.17 15.26 -7.08
N ASP A 115 6.45 15.12 -7.40
CA ASP A 115 7.52 14.63 -6.49
C ASP A 115 7.52 15.35 -5.13
N ALA A 116 7.40 16.67 -5.13
CA ALA A 116 7.39 17.47 -3.90
C ALA A 116 6.00 17.58 -3.23
N ASN A 117 4.93 17.01 -3.80
CA ASN A 117 3.57 17.16 -3.31
C ASN A 117 3.21 15.99 -2.35
N PRO A 118 3.02 16.25 -1.05
CA PRO A 118 2.72 15.19 -0.08
C PRO A 118 1.43 14.41 -0.35
N ASP A 119 0.44 15.01 -1.02
CA ASP A 119 -0.82 14.33 -1.33
C ASP A 119 -0.68 13.31 -2.46
N ALA A 120 0.36 13.44 -3.31
CA ALA A 120 0.69 12.51 -4.37
C ALA A 120 1.53 11.30 -3.90
N MET A 121 1.97 11.32 -2.64
CA MET A 121 2.79 10.29 -2.01
C MET A 121 1.95 9.15 -1.44
N ALA A 122 2.58 8.18 -0.78
CA ALA A 122 1.86 7.14 -0.04
C ALA A 122 1.36 7.69 1.31
N TRP A 123 0.07 7.47 1.60
CA TRP A 123 -0.60 7.93 2.81
C TRP A 123 -0.46 6.88 3.90
N LEU A 124 0.56 7.03 4.76
CA LEU A 124 0.99 6.02 5.72
C LEU A 124 -0.14 5.57 6.67
N TRP A 125 -0.08 4.32 7.18
CA TRP A 125 -1.08 3.79 8.12
C TRP A 125 -1.38 4.73 9.30
N LYS A 126 -0.36 5.37 9.88
CA LYS A 126 -0.50 6.31 11.01
C LYS A 126 -0.92 7.73 10.61
N ASP A 127 -1.33 7.95 9.36
CA ASP A 127 -1.95 9.19 8.96
C ASP A 127 -3.42 9.24 9.41
N HIS A 128 -3.75 10.29 10.15
CA HIS A 128 -5.11 10.49 10.68
C HIS A 128 -5.77 11.76 10.14
N THR A 129 -5.23 12.35 9.06
CA THR A 129 -5.78 13.59 8.47
C THR A 129 -7.20 13.41 7.94
N SER A 130 -7.63 12.18 7.71
CA SER A 130 -8.97 11.82 7.20
C SER A 130 -9.97 11.40 8.28
N HIS A 131 -9.79 11.82 9.54
CA HIS A 131 -10.69 11.45 10.64
C HIS A 131 -12.13 11.94 10.45
N ALA A 132 -12.33 13.13 9.90
CA ALA A 132 -13.67 13.65 9.61
C ALA A 132 -14.34 12.83 8.50
N GLU A 133 -13.59 12.53 7.43
CA GLU A 133 -14.05 11.69 6.33
C GLU A 133 -14.41 10.26 6.78
N ALA A 134 -13.63 9.67 7.69
CA ALA A 134 -13.92 8.36 8.25
C ALA A 134 -15.21 8.32 9.09
N GLU A 135 -15.50 9.41 9.81
CA GLU A 135 -16.78 9.56 10.51
C GLU A 135 -17.95 9.64 9.53
N GLU A 136 -17.78 10.37 8.42
CA GLU A 136 -18.80 10.44 7.36
C GLU A 136 -19.05 9.06 6.72
N PHE A 137 -18.00 8.29 6.43
CA PHE A 137 -18.13 6.91 5.97
C PHE A 137 -18.86 6.03 7.00
N THR A 138 -18.55 6.20 8.28
CA THR A 138 -19.21 5.46 9.36
C THR A 138 -20.70 5.78 9.42
N VAL A 139 -21.06 7.06 9.44
CA VAL A 139 -22.47 7.51 9.49
C VAL A 139 -23.25 7.08 8.24
N ALA A 140 -22.63 7.16 7.06
CA ALA A 140 -23.26 6.76 5.81
C ALA A 140 -23.46 5.23 5.75
N ALA A 141 -22.42 4.45 6.09
CA ALA A 141 -22.50 3.00 6.09
C ALA A 141 -23.52 2.48 7.10
N ALA A 142 -23.60 3.08 8.30
CA ALA A 142 -24.61 2.69 9.29
C ALA A 142 -26.06 2.83 8.78
N LYS A 143 -26.32 3.75 7.84
CA LYS A 143 -27.64 4.00 7.26
C LYS A 143 -27.92 3.16 6.01
N GLN A 144 -26.91 2.98 5.15
CA GLN A 144 -27.08 2.43 3.79
C GLN A 144 -26.56 0.99 3.68
N HIS A 145 -25.45 0.69 4.36
CA HIS A 145 -24.70 -0.57 4.26
C HIS A 145 -24.19 -1.02 5.64
N PRO A 146 -25.07 -1.30 6.62
CA PRO A 146 -24.66 -1.70 7.97
C PRO A 146 -23.79 -2.97 7.97
N GLU A 147 -23.91 -3.81 6.94
CA GLU A 147 -23.07 -4.98 6.71
C GLU A 147 -21.58 -4.66 6.52
N TYR A 148 -21.23 -3.48 6.01
CA TYR A 148 -19.84 -3.04 5.88
C TYR A 148 -19.21 -2.83 7.27
N LEU A 149 -19.93 -2.13 8.15
CA LEU A 149 -19.46 -1.86 9.51
C LEU A 149 -19.42 -3.11 10.39
N ALA A 150 -20.35 -4.03 10.17
CA ALA A 150 -20.37 -5.31 10.89
C ALA A 150 -19.07 -6.11 10.69
N LYS A 151 -18.34 -5.90 9.58
CA LYS A 151 -17.04 -6.54 9.31
C LYS A 151 -15.83 -5.80 9.86
N CYS A 152 -16.01 -4.59 10.40
CA CYS A 152 -14.92 -3.79 10.95
C CYS A 152 -15.18 -3.25 12.36
N GLY A 153 -16.08 -3.90 13.12
CA GLY A 153 -16.32 -3.56 14.53
C GLY A 153 -17.18 -2.32 14.76
N GLY A 154 -18.01 -1.94 13.78
CA GLY A 154 -18.98 -0.85 13.92
C GLY A 154 -18.47 0.54 13.56
N ARG A 155 -17.18 0.70 13.22
CA ARG A 155 -16.60 1.99 12.86
C ARG A 155 -15.55 1.85 11.76
N TYR A 156 -15.53 2.80 10.82
CA TYR A 156 -14.51 2.90 9.79
C TYR A 156 -13.36 3.79 10.27
N SER A 157 -12.12 3.36 10.05
CA SER A 157 -10.93 4.08 10.55
C SER A 157 -10.46 5.19 9.60
N SER A 158 -9.87 6.24 10.16
CA SER A 158 -9.16 7.31 9.43
C SER A 158 -7.91 6.83 8.72
N GLU A 159 -7.38 5.68 9.11
CA GLU A 159 -6.22 5.08 8.48
C GLU A 159 -6.55 4.41 7.14
N TRP A 160 -7.84 4.23 6.83
CA TRP A 160 -8.31 3.27 5.83
C TRP A 160 -8.62 3.91 4.47
N PHE A 161 -8.57 3.05 3.45
CA PHE A 161 -8.50 3.37 2.03
C PHE A 161 -9.43 4.51 1.59
N TRP A 162 -10.74 4.37 1.82
CA TRP A 162 -11.74 5.31 1.29
C TRP A 162 -11.73 6.67 1.99
N ALA A 163 -11.43 6.71 3.29
CA ALA A 163 -11.37 7.95 4.05
C ALA A 163 -10.22 8.83 3.55
N LYS A 164 -9.04 8.23 3.33
CA LYS A 164 -7.86 8.90 2.76
C LYS A 164 -8.11 9.44 1.36
N ILE A 165 -8.80 8.68 0.51
CA ILE A 165 -9.13 9.11 -0.85
C ILE A 165 -10.12 10.28 -0.84
N LEU A 166 -11.15 10.22 0.01
CA LEU A 166 -12.10 11.33 0.19
C LEU A 166 -11.40 12.58 0.69
N ARG A 167 -10.45 12.43 1.62
CA ARG A 167 -9.64 13.53 2.13
C ARG A 167 -8.82 14.17 1.01
N CYS A 168 -8.11 13.38 0.21
CA CYS A 168 -7.36 13.87 -0.96
C CYS A 168 -8.27 14.65 -1.93
N ALA A 169 -9.45 14.13 -2.23
CA ALA A 169 -10.43 14.80 -3.11
C ALA A 169 -10.83 16.20 -2.63
N ARG A 170 -10.75 16.46 -1.32
CA ARG A 170 -11.12 17.75 -0.70
C ARG A 170 -9.93 18.69 -0.56
N VAL A 171 -8.79 18.19 -0.12
CA VAL A 171 -7.61 19.04 0.16
C VAL A 171 -6.74 19.28 -1.06
N ASN A 172 -6.76 18.35 -2.02
CA ASN A 172 -5.96 18.46 -3.24
C ASN A 172 -6.71 17.88 -4.45
N PRO A 173 -7.73 18.60 -4.96
CA PRO A 173 -8.52 18.16 -6.10
C PRO A 173 -7.68 17.90 -7.36
N GLU A 174 -6.53 18.59 -7.52
CA GLU A 174 -5.62 18.39 -8.64
C GLU A 174 -4.97 16.99 -8.60
N VAL A 175 -4.37 16.62 -7.46
CA VAL A 175 -3.81 15.27 -7.27
C VAL A 175 -4.90 14.21 -7.39
N PHE A 176 -6.06 14.45 -6.79
CA PHE A 176 -7.18 13.52 -6.90
C PHE A 176 -7.62 13.31 -8.34
N ALA A 177 -7.69 14.37 -9.16
CA ALA A 177 -8.02 14.28 -10.58
C ALA A 177 -6.94 13.56 -11.39
N ALA A 178 -5.66 13.79 -11.09
CA ALA A 178 -4.52 13.15 -11.74
C ALA A 178 -4.42 11.65 -11.44
N ALA A 179 -4.86 11.21 -10.25
CA ALA A 179 -4.87 9.82 -9.85
C ALA A 179 -5.90 9.04 -10.67
N HIS A 180 -5.48 8.06 -11.48
CA HIS A 180 -6.39 7.15 -12.18
C HIS A 180 -7.09 6.19 -11.21
N THR A 181 -6.32 5.66 -10.25
CA THR A 181 -6.79 4.82 -9.15
C THR A 181 -5.89 5.00 -7.95
N TRP A 182 -6.26 4.38 -6.83
CA TRP A 182 -5.42 4.22 -5.66
C TRP A 182 -5.01 2.76 -5.48
N VAL A 183 -3.83 2.54 -4.90
CA VAL A 183 -3.25 1.23 -4.65
C VAL A 183 -2.67 1.17 -3.24
N GLU A 184 -2.87 0.06 -2.55
CA GLU A 184 -2.13 -0.24 -1.33
C GLU A 184 -0.69 -0.62 -1.69
N ILE A 185 0.29 -0.21 -0.89
CA ILE A 185 1.69 -0.61 -1.17
C ILE A 185 1.87 -2.13 -1.10
N ALA A 186 1.04 -2.83 -0.31
CA ALA A 186 0.96 -4.29 -0.28
C ALA A 186 0.62 -4.92 -1.64
N ASP A 187 -0.06 -4.18 -2.52
CA ASP A 187 -0.37 -4.60 -3.89
C ASP A 187 0.66 -4.06 -4.89
N TRP A 188 1.08 -2.80 -4.71
CA TRP A 188 1.97 -2.11 -5.64
C TRP A 188 3.39 -2.68 -5.64
N ILE A 189 3.94 -3.02 -4.46
CA ILE A 189 5.30 -3.56 -4.36
C ILE A 189 5.43 -4.91 -5.11
N PRO A 190 4.57 -5.92 -4.91
CA PRO A 190 4.57 -7.11 -5.75
C PRO A 190 4.40 -6.79 -7.24
N ALA A 191 3.56 -5.81 -7.59
CA ALA A 191 3.37 -5.42 -8.99
C ALA A 191 4.63 -4.77 -9.60
N VAL A 192 5.41 -4.01 -8.83
CA VAL A 192 6.72 -3.49 -9.25
C VAL A 192 7.69 -4.64 -9.52
N LEU A 193 7.79 -5.59 -8.59
CA LEU A 193 8.67 -6.76 -8.72
C LEU A 193 8.29 -7.65 -9.92
N ALA A 194 7.01 -7.76 -10.23
CA ALA A 194 6.48 -8.57 -11.32
C ALA A 194 6.37 -7.83 -12.67
N GLY A 195 6.58 -6.52 -12.71
CA GLY A 195 6.37 -5.70 -13.92
C GLY A 195 4.89 -5.60 -14.35
N THR A 196 3.96 -5.63 -13.39
CA THR A 196 2.50 -5.66 -13.62
C THR A 196 1.76 -4.46 -13.03
N THR A 197 2.46 -3.33 -12.79
CA THR A 197 1.90 -2.12 -12.15
C THR A 197 0.68 -1.52 -12.85
N HIS A 198 0.55 -1.72 -14.17
CA HIS A 198 -0.60 -1.21 -14.93
C HIS A 198 -1.93 -1.61 -14.27
N PRO A 199 -2.90 -0.69 -14.05
CA PRO A 199 -4.13 -0.95 -13.28
C PRO A 199 -4.94 -2.18 -13.74
N LEU A 200 -4.95 -2.48 -15.04
CA LEU A 200 -5.60 -3.67 -15.61
C LEU A 200 -4.88 -5.00 -15.35
N LYS A 201 -3.62 -4.97 -14.93
CA LYS A 201 -2.77 -6.15 -14.67
C LYS A 201 -2.48 -6.34 -13.18
N LEU A 202 -2.44 -5.25 -12.43
CA LEU A 202 -2.15 -5.23 -11.00
C LEU A 202 -3.19 -6.06 -10.25
N LYS A 203 -2.72 -6.99 -9.40
CA LYS A 203 -3.57 -7.81 -8.54
C LYS A 203 -3.78 -7.12 -7.20
N ARG A 204 -4.98 -7.23 -6.64
CA ARG A 204 -5.34 -6.64 -5.35
C ARG A 204 -5.34 -7.71 -4.28
N GLY A 205 -4.65 -7.47 -3.17
CA GLY A 205 -4.63 -8.39 -2.05
C GLY A 205 -5.96 -8.35 -1.30
N VAL A 206 -6.60 -9.50 -1.14
CA VAL A 206 -7.84 -9.64 -0.35
C VAL A 206 -7.69 -9.12 1.09
N CYS A 207 -6.48 -9.19 1.65
CA CYS A 207 -6.19 -8.68 2.99
C CYS A 207 -6.45 -7.17 3.09
N ALA A 208 -5.78 -6.35 2.28
CA ALA A 208 -5.93 -4.90 2.34
C ALA A 208 -7.31 -4.48 1.82
N ALA A 209 -7.79 -5.09 0.74
CA ALA A 209 -9.11 -4.83 0.19
C ALA A 209 -10.21 -5.06 1.26
N GLY A 210 -10.17 -6.21 1.94
CA GLY A 210 -11.20 -6.61 2.90
C GLY A 210 -11.16 -5.79 4.18
N HIS A 211 -10.00 -5.66 4.79
CA HIS A 211 -9.87 -4.98 6.09
C HIS A 211 -9.97 -3.45 5.97
N LYS A 212 -9.60 -2.88 4.81
CA LYS A 212 -9.36 -1.42 4.68
C LYS A 212 -10.23 -0.75 3.61
N ALA A 213 -10.77 -1.49 2.63
CA ALA A 213 -11.48 -0.90 1.48
C ALA A 213 -12.93 -1.42 1.29
N PHE A 214 -13.54 -1.97 2.34
CA PHE A 214 -14.90 -2.54 2.30
C PHE A 214 -15.09 -3.62 1.23
N TYR A 215 -14.08 -4.43 0.96
CA TYR A 215 -14.22 -5.56 0.05
C TYR A 215 -14.83 -6.77 0.76
N ASN A 216 -15.87 -7.37 0.17
CA ASN A 216 -16.32 -8.71 0.53
C ASN A 216 -17.08 -9.35 -0.64
N VAL A 217 -16.85 -10.64 -0.84
CA VAL A 217 -17.55 -11.43 -1.86
C VAL A 217 -19.07 -11.49 -1.62
N ALA A 218 -19.52 -11.39 -0.37
CA ALA A 218 -20.94 -11.48 0.00
C ALA A 218 -21.78 -10.29 -0.52
N TRP A 219 -21.18 -9.14 -0.76
CA TRP A 219 -21.83 -7.96 -1.37
C TRP A 219 -21.25 -7.61 -2.74
N GLY A 220 -20.54 -8.55 -3.39
CA GLY A 220 -20.11 -8.40 -4.77
C GLY A 220 -18.80 -7.64 -4.99
N GLY A 221 -17.94 -7.53 -3.99
CA GLY A 221 -16.59 -6.97 -4.13
C GLY A 221 -16.37 -5.74 -3.26
N TYR A 222 -15.71 -4.71 -3.80
CA TYR A 222 -15.48 -3.43 -3.10
C TYR A 222 -16.80 -2.68 -2.87
N ALA A 223 -16.75 -1.68 -1.97
CA ALA A 223 -17.86 -0.76 -1.67
C ALA A 223 -18.69 -0.38 -2.90
N ASP A 224 -20.01 -0.37 -2.75
CA ASP A 224 -20.92 -0.01 -3.82
C ASP A 224 -20.59 1.39 -4.42
N ALA A 225 -20.77 1.51 -5.74
CA ALA A 225 -20.39 2.72 -6.47
C ALA A 225 -21.30 3.91 -6.13
N ASP A 226 -22.59 3.67 -5.88
CA ASP A 226 -23.55 4.70 -5.49
C ASP A 226 -23.33 5.10 -4.03
N PHE A 227 -23.00 4.14 -3.16
CA PHE A 227 -22.60 4.43 -1.78
C PHE A 227 -21.42 5.40 -1.70
N VAL A 228 -20.30 5.10 -2.37
CA VAL A 228 -19.14 6.00 -2.34
C VAL A 228 -19.43 7.33 -3.06
N ALA A 229 -20.26 7.33 -4.11
CA ALA A 229 -20.68 8.55 -4.81
C ALA A 229 -21.55 9.46 -3.94
N SER A 230 -22.32 8.90 -3.00
CA SER A 230 -23.14 9.67 -2.06
C SER A 230 -22.32 10.56 -1.13
N LEU A 231 -21.05 10.21 -0.88
CA LEU A 231 -20.11 10.99 -0.08
C LEU A 231 -19.32 11.98 -0.94
N ASN A 232 -18.89 11.56 -2.13
CA ASN A 232 -18.32 12.44 -3.15
C ASN A 232 -18.44 11.78 -4.54
N PRO A 233 -19.10 12.43 -5.53
CA PRO A 233 -19.30 11.85 -6.87
C PRO A 233 -18.01 11.38 -7.56
N GLY A 234 -16.88 12.05 -7.28
CA GLY A 234 -15.57 11.71 -7.82
C GLY A 234 -15.07 10.33 -7.37
N LEU A 235 -15.52 9.81 -6.23
CA LEU A 235 -15.13 8.48 -5.74
C LEU A 235 -15.69 7.35 -6.62
N SER A 236 -16.81 7.57 -7.31
CA SER A 236 -17.36 6.60 -8.27
C SER A 236 -16.34 6.26 -9.35
N ARG A 237 -15.56 7.25 -9.81
CA ARG A 237 -14.48 7.05 -10.78
C ARG A 237 -13.39 6.12 -10.25
N VAL A 238 -12.98 6.31 -8.99
CA VAL A 238 -11.98 5.45 -8.33
C VAL A 238 -12.55 4.05 -8.12
N ARG A 239 -13.81 3.92 -7.68
CA ARG A 239 -14.45 2.60 -7.53
C ARG A 239 -14.52 1.83 -8.84
N LYS A 240 -14.81 2.50 -9.95
CA LYS A 240 -14.88 1.89 -11.30
C LYS A 240 -13.52 1.47 -11.85
N SER A 241 -12.42 2.03 -11.35
CA SER A 241 -11.07 1.59 -11.73
C SER A 241 -10.53 0.44 -10.88
N LEU A 242 -11.21 0.07 -9.79
CA LEU A 242 -10.92 -1.13 -9.01
C LEU A 242 -11.51 -2.39 -9.68
N PRO A 243 -10.84 -3.55 -9.62
CA PRO A 243 -11.38 -4.79 -10.14
C PRO A 243 -12.56 -5.29 -9.29
N ASP A 244 -13.42 -6.12 -9.88
CA ASP A 244 -14.55 -6.74 -9.16
C ASP A 244 -14.09 -7.75 -8.11
N LYS A 245 -12.90 -8.32 -8.28
CA LYS A 245 -12.29 -9.31 -7.38
C LYS A 245 -10.90 -8.87 -6.97
N ALA A 246 -10.66 -8.94 -5.66
CA ALA A 246 -9.32 -8.97 -5.08
C ALA A 246 -8.79 -10.40 -5.14
#